data_AF-A0A6P4B6F7-F1
#
_entry.id   AF-A0A6P4B6F7-F1
#
_cell.length_a   1.000
_cell.length_b   1.000
_cell.length_c   1.000
_cell.angle_alpha   90.00
_cell.angle_beta   90.00
_cell.angle_gamma   90.00
#
_symmetry.space_group_name_H-M   'P 1'
#
loop_
_entity.id
_entity.type
_entity.pdbx_description
1 polymer ?
#
loop_
_entity_poly.entity_id
_entity_poly.type
_entity_poly.pdbx_seq_one_letter_code
_entity_poly.pdbx_strand_id
1 'polypeptide(L)'
;MRTPFNYGAHGSKIIVIARNKEVADIMGTTTHFQLEQLKDEDCWQIFQKHAFDKIRDSSVRQVLEKIGKGIVKKCKGLPIAAKTLEGLLRSKEDIGEWERTLKRLSRVGAPSFP
;
A
#
# COMPACT_ATOMS: atom_id res chain seq x y z
N MET A 1 -10.59 -15.81 -33.11
CA MET A 1 -10.10 -15.04 -31.94
C MET A 1 -9.97 -13.57 -32.36
N ARG A 2 -10.56 -12.61 -31.61
CA ARG A 2 -10.37 -11.17 -31.86
C ARG A 2 -9.13 -10.71 -31.10
N THR A 3 -8.17 -10.08 -31.78
CA THR A 3 -7.00 -9.46 -31.13
C THR A 3 -7.40 -8.05 -30.62
N PRO A 4 -7.30 -7.78 -29.31
CA PRO A 4 -7.85 -6.56 -28.70
C PRO A 4 -7.05 -5.27 -28.96
N PHE A 5 -5.93 -5.31 -29.70
CA PHE A 5 -5.01 -4.18 -29.87
C PHE A 5 -4.59 -3.94 -31.33
N ASN A 6 -5.55 -3.95 -32.27
CA ASN A 6 -5.27 -3.82 -33.72
C ASN A 6 -5.29 -2.38 -34.27
N TYR A 7 -5.76 -1.40 -33.49
CA TYR A 7 -5.91 -0.02 -33.95
C TYR A 7 -5.29 0.93 -32.93
N GLY A 8 -4.43 1.82 -33.42
CA GLY A 8 -3.83 2.90 -32.66
C GLY A 8 -3.24 3.93 -33.61
N ALA A 9 -3.39 5.22 -33.29
CA ALA A 9 -2.72 6.28 -34.04
C ALA A 9 -1.20 6.16 -33.86
N HIS A 10 -0.43 6.64 -34.85
CA HIS A 10 1.02 6.66 -34.74
C HIS A 10 1.46 7.38 -33.45
N GLY A 11 2.31 6.72 -32.65
CA GLY A 11 2.75 7.21 -31.34
C GLY A 11 1.92 6.73 -30.14
N SER A 12 0.83 5.98 -30.35
CA SER A 12 0.07 5.36 -29.26
C SER A 12 0.92 4.34 -28.49
N LYS A 13 0.77 4.29 -27.16
CA LYS A 13 1.46 3.33 -26.28
C LYS A 13 0.44 2.57 -25.44
N ILE A 14 0.66 1.27 -25.29
CA ILE A 14 -0.15 0.39 -24.44
C ILE A 14 0.70 0.00 -23.24
N ILE A 15 0.13 0.15 -22.03
CA ILE A 15 0.75 -0.29 -20.80
C ILE A 15 -0.09 -1.45 -20.27
N VAL A 16 0.54 -2.61 -20.09
CA VAL A 16 -0.10 -3.79 -19.52
C VAL A 16 0.40 -3.97 -18.09
N ILE A 17 -0.53 -4.15 -17.16
CA ILE A 17 -0.23 -4.46 -15.75
C ILE A 17 -0.78 -5.86 -15.48
N ALA A 18 0.10 -6.78 -15.11
CA ALA A 18 -0.26 -8.16 -14.81
C ALA A 18 0.29 -8.56 -13.44
N ARG A 19 -0.47 -9.40 -12.71
CA ARG A 19 0.00 -10.02 -11.45
C ARG A 19 0.86 -11.25 -11.72
N ASN A 20 0.58 -11.98 -12.80
CA ASN A 20 1.37 -13.13 -13.23
C ASN A 20 2.40 -12.69 -14.28
N LYS A 21 3.66 -13.02 -14.02
CA LYS A 21 4.78 -12.77 -14.94
C LYS A 21 4.58 -13.44 -16.29
N GLU A 22 4.08 -14.67 -16.34
CA GLU A 22 3.82 -15.40 -17.59
C GLU A 22 2.84 -14.64 -18.49
N VAL A 23 1.84 -13.98 -17.91
CA VAL A 23 0.89 -13.15 -18.67
C VAL A 23 1.56 -11.92 -19.24
N ALA A 24 2.51 -11.32 -18.50
CA ALA A 24 3.31 -10.20 -19.01
C ALA A 24 4.24 -10.66 -20.15
N ASP A 25 4.87 -11.82 -20.00
CA ASP A 25 5.77 -12.41 -21.00
C ASP A 25 5.01 -12.77 -22.29
N ILE A 26 3.80 -13.36 -22.19
CA ILE A 26 2.94 -13.68 -23.34
C ILE A 26 2.52 -12.43 -24.12
N MET A 27 2.35 -11.29 -23.44
CA MET A 27 1.98 -10.03 -24.10
C MET A 27 3.13 -9.45 -24.95
N GLY A 28 4.35 -10.01 -24.88
CA GLY A 28 5.45 -9.69 -25.79
C GLY A 28 5.96 -8.26 -25.66
N THR A 29 5.83 -7.66 -24.46
CA THR A 29 6.27 -6.28 -24.24
C THR A 29 7.80 -6.18 -24.32
N THR A 30 8.31 -5.13 -24.97
CA THR A 30 9.76 -4.91 -25.18
C THR A 30 10.55 -4.73 -23.88
N THR A 31 9.88 -4.35 -22.78
CA THR A 31 10.52 -4.15 -21.47
C THR A 31 9.56 -4.52 -20.36
N HIS A 32 9.91 -5.54 -19.58
CA HIS A 32 9.18 -5.93 -18.37
C HIS A 32 9.67 -5.08 -17.20
N PHE A 33 8.74 -4.43 -16.50
CA PHE A 33 9.06 -3.72 -15.25
C PHE A 33 8.40 -4.42 -14.08
N GLN A 34 9.21 -5.07 -13.25
CA GLN A 34 8.72 -5.70 -12.02
C GLN A 34 8.56 -4.63 -10.95
N LEU A 35 7.32 -4.38 -10.54
CA LEU A 35 7.02 -3.48 -9.42
C LEU A 35 7.49 -4.11 -8.11
N GLU A 36 8.48 -3.49 -7.48
CA GLU A 36 8.95 -3.87 -6.16
C GLU A 36 8.01 -3.31 -5.06
N GLN A 37 8.11 -3.90 -3.86
CA GLN A 37 7.44 -3.36 -2.69
C GLN A 37 8.00 -1.98 -2.34
N LEU A 38 7.14 -1.10 -1.82
CA LEU A 38 7.58 0.21 -1.37
C LEU A 38 8.48 0.09 -0.14
N LYS A 39 9.32 1.10 0.06
CA LYS A 39 10.04 1.24 1.33
C LYS A 39 9.06 1.60 2.44
N ASP A 40 9.40 1.24 3.67
CA ASP A 40 8.58 1.56 4.84
C ASP A 40 8.37 3.08 4.98
N GLU A 41 9.35 3.88 4.57
CA GLU A 41 9.27 5.34 4.55
C GLU A 41 8.20 5.85 3.57
N ASP A 42 8.10 5.25 2.38
CA ASP A 42 7.10 5.63 1.38
C ASP A 42 5.69 5.20 1.83
N CYS A 43 5.56 4.00 2.41
CA CYS A 43 4.32 3.57 3.04
C CYS A 43 3.93 4.47 4.22
N TRP A 44 4.91 5.01 4.96
CA TRP A 44 4.66 5.99 6.02
C TRP A 44 4.11 7.29 5.45
N GLN A 45 4.63 7.78 4.32
CA GLN A 45 4.09 8.96 3.64
C GLN A 45 2.63 8.77 3.23
N ILE A 46 2.29 7.59 2.68
CA ILE A 46 0.91 7.24 2.35
C ILE A 46 0.04 7.28 3.60
N PHE A 47 0.48 6.59 4.65
CA PHE A 47 -0.27 6.43 5.88
C PHE A 47 -0.50 7.77 6.61
N GLN A 48 0.54 8.59 6.78
CA GLN A 48 0.42 9.83 7.55
C GLN A 48 -0.41 10.91 6.86
N LYS A 49 -0.66 10.77 5.55
CA LYS A 49 -1.33 11.78 4.72
C LYS A 49 -2.71 12.17 5.24
N HIS A 50 -3.51 11.19 5.70
CA HIS A 50 -4.84 11.48 6.25
C HIS A 50 -5.12 10.82 7.60
N ALA A 51 -4.21 9.99 8.13
CA ALA A 51 -4.42 9.36 9.43
C ALA A 51 -4.59 10.40 10.55
N PHE A 52 -3.91 11.54 10.45
CA PHE A 52 -3.83 12.57 11.49
C PHE A 52 -4.66 13.84 11.23
N ASP A 53 -5.40 13.95 10.12
CA ASP A 53 -6.10 15.18 9.68
C ASP A 53 -6.99 15.83 10.75
N LYS A 54 -7.59 15.02 11.62
CA LYS A 54 -8.55 15.49 12.64
C LYS A 54 -7.99 15.53 14.06
N ILE A 55 -6.71 15.19 14.25
CA ILE A 55 -6.08 15.11 15.57
C ILE A 55 -5.55 16.49 15.94
N ARG A 56 -6.18 17.14 16.90
CA ARG A 56 -5.85 18.53 17.29
C ARG A 56 -4.79 18.61 18.38
N ASP A 57 -4.73 17.61 19.26
CA ASP A 57 -3.75 17.54 20.34
C ASP A 57 -2.38 17.05 19.80
N SER A 58 -1.37 17.90 19.92
CA SER A 58 -0.02 17.63 19.44
C SER A 58 0.70 16.53 20.24
N SER A 59 0.41 16.41 21.54
CA SER A 59 0.99 15.37 22.40
C SER A 59 0.43 14.00 22.04
N VAL A 60 -0.90 13.91 21.84
CA VAL A 60 -1.57 12.69 21.36
C VAL A 60 -1.04 12.31 19.99
N ARG A 61 -0.92 13.28 19.06
CA ARG A 61 -0.36 13.04 17.73
C ARG A 61 1.05 12.43 17.78
N GLN A 62 1.95 12.93 18.62
CA GLN A 62 3.30 12.38 18.74
C GLN A 62 3.32 10.91 19.20
N VAL A 63 2.42 10.53 20.10
CA VAL A 63 2.28 9.14 20.56
C VAL A 63 1.74 8.27 19.42
N LEU A 64 0.70 8.72 18.74
CA LEU A 64 0.08 8.00 17.62
C LEU A 64 1.03 7.87 16.43
N GLU A 65 1.91 8.83 16.18
CA GLU A 65 2.95 8.73 15.15
C GLU A 65 3.94 7.60 15.43
N LYS A 66 4.34 7.40 16.69
CA LYS A 66 5.22 6.29 17.08
C LYS A 66 4.53 4.94 16.85
N ILE A 67 3.26 4.81 17.24
CA ILE A 67 2.49 3.58 17.04
C ILE A 67 2.23 3.34 15.56
N GLY A 68 1.86 4.39 14.81
CA GLY A 68 1.63 4.35 13.37
C GLY A 68 2.85 3.87 12.58
N LYS A 69 4.06 4.31 12.94
CA LYS A 69 5.29 3.78 12.33
C LYS A 69 5.46 2.28 12.58
N GLY A 70 5.10 1.79 13.77
CA GLY A 70 5.06 0.36 14.07
C GLY A 70 4.04 -0.40 13.20
N ILE A 71 2.88 0.20 12.95
CA ILE A 71 1.82 -0.35 12.08
C ILE A 71 2.30 -0.42 10.62
N VAL A 72 2.94 0.64 10.12
CA VAL A 72 3.46 0.68 8.74
C VAL A 72 4.54 -0.38 8.51
N LYS A 73 5.42 -0.61 9.48
CA LYS A 73 6.41 -1.71 9.39
C LYS A 73 5.77 -3.09 9.24
N LYS A 74 4.52 -3.28 9.71
CA LYS A 74 3.77 -4.53 9.51
C LYS A 74 3.13 -4.64 8.13
N CYS A 75 3.08 -3.54 7.36
CA CYS A 75 2.55 -3.53 5.99
C CYS A 75 3.52 -4.12 4.96
N LYS A 76 4.82 -4.30 5.30
CA LYS A 76 5.84 -4.88 4.43
C LYS A 76 5.86 -4.23 3.03
N GLY A 77 5.89 -2.90 2.98
CA GLY A 77 5.95 -2.17 1.72
C GLY A 77 4.71 -2.26 0.82
N LEU A 78 3.57 -2.78 1.31
CA LEU A 78 2.34 -2.83 0.54
C LEU A 78 1.55 -1.51 0.67
N PRO A 79 1.43 -0.69 -0.40
CA PRO A 79 0.70 0.58 -0.35
C PRO A 79 -0.78 0.40 0.01
N ILE A 80 -1.40 -0.69 -0.47
CA ILE A 80 -2.81 -0.99 -0.17
C ILE A 80 -3.04 -1.28 1.32
N ALA A 81 -2.10 -1.94 1.99
CA ALA A 81 -2.19 -2.22 3.41
C ALA A 81 -2.06 -0.93 4.23
N ALA A 82 -1.09 -0.09 3.88
CA ALA A 82 -0.92 1.23 4.49
C ALA A 82 -2.17 2.10 4.31
N LYS A 83 -2.75 2.14 3.11
CA LYS A 83 -3.97 2.91 2.82
C LYS A 83 -5.20 2.41 3.59
N THR A 84 -5.33 1.09 3.72
CA THR A 84 -6.45 0.48 4.46
C THR A 84 -6.36 0.79 5.94
N LEU A 85 -5.16 0.68 6.53
CA LEU A 85 -4.93 0.97 7.94
C LEU A 85 -5.02 2.47 8.24
N GLU A 86 -4.57 3.33 7.33
CA GLU A 86 -4.81 4.77 7.37
C GLU A 86 -6.32 5.05 7.44
N GLY A 87 -7.12 4.47 6.55
CA GLY A 87 -8.57 4.67 6.53
C GLY A 87 -9.26 4.17 7.80
N LEU A 88 -8.81 3.04 8.35
CA LEU A 88 -9.32 2.47 9.60
C LEU A 88 -9.05 3.37 10.81
N LEU A 89 -7.85 3.96 10.87
CA LEU A 89 -7.39 4.77 12.00
C LEU A 89 -7.63 6.27 11.81
N ARG A 90 -8.12 6.66 10.64
CA ARG A 90 -8.43 8.05 10.30
C ARG A 90 -9.33 8.65 11.36
N SER A 91 -8.89 9.77 11.94
CA SER A 91 -9.65 10.51 12.96
C SER A 91 -9.84 9.77 14.30
N LYS A 92 -9.08 8.71 14.58
CA LYS A 92 -9.09 8.03 15.87
C LYS A 92 -8.03 8.62 16.79
N GLU A 93 -8.46 9.31 17.85
CA GLU A 93 -7.57 9.85 18.89
C GLU A 93 -7.30 8.85 20.03
N ASP A 94 -8.09 7.76 20.13
CA ASP A 94 -7.91 6.72 21.16
C ASP A 94 -6.63 5.91 20.89
N ILE A 95 -5.59 6.19 21.68
CA ILE A 95 -4.32 5.46 21.69
C ILE A 95 -4.53 3.95 21.83
N GLY A 96 -5.51 3.53 22.65
CA GLY A 96 -5.82 2.11 22.84
C GLY A 96 -6.33 1.42 21.57
N GLU A 97 -7.04 2.14 20.68
CA GLU A 97 -7.48 1.61 19.39
C GLU A 97 -6.30 1.35 18.45
N TRP A 98 -5.31 2.24 18.45
CA TRP A 98 -4.09 2.09 17.67
C TRP A 98 -3.22 0.93 18.18
N GLU A 99 -3.03 0.81 19.49
CA GLU A 99 -2.29 -0.31 20.09
C GLU A 99 -2.98 -1.65 19.84
N ARG A 100 -4.32 -1.71 19.97
CA ARG A 100 -5.10 -2.91 19.62
C ARG A 100 -4.91 -3.29 18.16
N THR A 101 -4.90 -2.33 17.25
CA THR A 101 -4.67 -2.56 15.82
C THR A 101 -3.25 -3.10 15.57
N LEU A 102 -2.24 -2.49 16.18
CA LEU A 102 -0.85 -2.97 16.11
C LEU A 102 -0.71 -4.41 16.66
N LYS A 103 -1.36 -4.70 17.79
CA LYS A 103 -1.37 -6.05 18.39
C LYS A 103 -2.08 -7.07 17.50
N ARG A 104 -3.17 -6.69 16.84
CA ARG A 104 -3.87 -7.55 15.87
C ARG A 104 -2.97 -7.87 14.67
N LEU A 105 -2.29 -6.87 14.13
CA LEU A 105 -1.34 -7.08 13.02
C LEU A 105 -0.14 -7.96 13.42
N SER A 106 0.21 -7.98 14.70
CA SER A 106 1.25 -8.86 15.23
C SER A 106 0.80 -10.32 15.40
N ARG A 107 -0.51 -10.57 15.44
CA ARG A 107 -1.12 -11.91 15.52
C ARG A 107 -1.47 -12.49 14.17
N VAL A 108 -1.62 -11.65 13.14
CA VAL A 108 -1.72 -12.11 11.76
C VAL A 108 -0.33 -12.63 11.38
N GLY A 109 -0.13 -13.94 11.53
CA GLY A 109 1.01 -14.63 10.94
C GLY A 109 1.12 -14.21 9.47
N ALA A 110 2.35 -13.97 9.01
CA ALA A 110 2.61 -13.53 7.64
C ALA A 110 1.77 -14.36 6.66
N PRO A 111 0.97 -13.75 5.77
CA PRO A 111 0.36 -14.52 4.72
C PRO A 111 1.52 -15.05 3.87
N SER A 112 1.71 -16.37 3.88
CA SER A 112 2.44 -17.08 2.83
C SER A 112 1.56 -17.01 1.59
N PHE A 113 1.69 -15.92 0.83
CA PHE A 113 1.19 -15.94 -0.54
C PHE A 113 2.21 -16.74 -1.39
N PRO A 114 1.74 -17.73 -2.15
CA PRO A 114 2.58 -18.43 -3.12
C PRO A 114 3.02 -17.52 -4.26
#